data_AF-A0A7C2YP00-F1
#
_entry.id   AF-A0A7C2YP00-F1
#
_cell.length_a   1.000
_cell.length_b   1.000
_cell.length_c   1.000
_cell.angle_alpha   90.00
_cell.angle_beta   90.00
_cell.angle_gamma   90.00
#
_symmetry.space_group_name_H-M   'P 1'
#
loop_
_entity.id
_entity.type
_entity.pdbx_description
1 polymer ?
#
loop_
_entity_poly.entity_id
_entity_poly.type
_entity_poly.pdbx_seq_one_letter_code
_entity_poly.pdbx_strand_id
1 'polypeptide(L)'
;MLSVSRADVKRKLRLTTNEYDAEIDALIAEMLPALRYAIEPSYLNTSDPDLLATLNLGALEVVAGEMGATLYRELGAWTGFRIGWLQVQPPALREPADPTGLKAQGYARLKPFVKREAQLLFVYRVREEESP
;
A
#
# COMPACT_ATOMS: atom_id res chain seq x y z
N MET A 1 -6.63 -6.60 -17.95
CA MET A 1 -5.52 -5.65 -17.71
C MET A 1 -5.65 -5.05 -16.32
N LEU A 2 -4.55 -4.99 -15.57
CA LEU A 2 -4.52 -4.43 -14.22
C LEU A 2 -4.72 -2.90 -14.24
N SER A 3 -5.72 -2.41 -13.52
CA SER A 3 -6.05 -0.98 -13.44
C SER A 3 -6.30 -0.55 -12.00
N VAL A 4 -5.79 0.64 -11.68
CA VAL A 4 -6.07 1.37 -10.44
C VAL A 4 -6.37 2.81 -10.85
N SER A 5 -7.47 3.36 -10.36
CA SER A 5 -7.86 4.75 -10.64
C SER A 5 -7.60 5.64 -9.43
N ARG A 6 -7.33 6.92 -9.68
CA ARG A 6 -7.23 7.94 -8.62
C ARG A 6 -8.47 7.97 -7.75
N ALA A 7 -9.66 7.89 -8.37
CA ALA A 7 -10.93 7.90 -7.67
C ALA A 7 -11.06 6.72 -6.69
N ASP A 8 -10.58 5.54 -7.07
CA ASP A 8 -10.57 4.36 -6.19
C ASP A 8 -9.63 4.51 -5.00
N VAL A 9 -8.44 5.08 -5.22
CA VAL A 9 -7.48 5.36 -4.14
C VAL A 9 -8.10 6.36 -3.15
N LYS A 10 -8.65 7.46 -3.66
CA LYS A 10 -9.34 8.47 -2.83
C LYS A 10 -10.49 7.85 -2.04
N ARG A 11 -11.32 7.04 -2.68
CA ARG A 11 -12.42 6.33 -2.02
C ARG A 11 -11.93 5.38 -0.92
N LYS A 12 -10.87 4.60 -1.17
CA LYS A 12 -10.30 3.64 -0.21
C LYS A 12 -9.74 4.34 1.03
N LEU A 13 -9.10 5.51 0.84
CA LEU A 13 -8.50 6.32 1.91
C LEU A 13 -9.45 7.38 2.48
N ARG A 14 -10.69 7.48 1.96
CA ARG A 14 -11.68 8.52 2.33
C ARG A 14 -11.16 9.95 2.13
N LEU A 15 -10.33 10.17 1.11
CA LEU A 15 -9.85 11.50 0.72
C LEU A 15 -10.94 12.22 -0.09
N THR A 16 -11.37 13.39 0.37
CA THR A 16 -12.44 14.19 -0.25
C THR A 16 -11.93 15.42 -0.99
N THR A 17 -10.70 15.86 -0.72
CA THR A 17 -10.05 17.01 -1.37
C THR A 17 -9.27 16.57 -2.61
N ASN A 18 -8.81 17.54 -3.41
CA ASN A 18 -7.98 17.30 -4.61
C ASN A 18 -6.50 17.60 -4.38
N GLU A 19 -6.10 17.86 -3.13
CA GLU A 19 -4.74 18.26 -2.75
C GLU A 19 -3.70 17.23 -3.19
N TYR A 20 -4.03 15.94 -3.05
CA TYR A 20 -3.11 14.83 -3.31
C TYR A 20 -3.27 14.19 -4.69
N ASP A 21 -4.05 14.79 -5.59
CA ASP A 21 -4.40 14.16 -6.87
C ASP A 21 -3.18 13.84 -7.75
N ALA A 22 -2.21 14.76 -7.82
CA ALA A 22 -0.99 14.58 -8.61
C ALA A 22 -0.06 13.52 -8.01
N GLU A 23 0.00 13.43 -6.69
CA GLU A 23 0.80 12.43 -5.98
C GLU A 23 0.22 11.02 -6.13
N ILE A 24 -1.11 10.90 -6.03
CA ILE A 24 -1.80 9.62 -6.28
C ILE A 24 -1.50 9.14 -7.71
N ASP A 25 -1.56 10.03 -8.71
CA ASP A 25 -1.24 9.66 -10.09
C ASP A 25 0.23 9.21 -10.24
N ALA A 26 1.16 9.92 -9.59
CA ALA A 26 2.57 9.58 -9.61
C ALA A 26 2.81 8.19 -9.00
N LEU A 27 2.21 7.90 -7.84
CA LEU A 27 2.28 6.59 -7.19
C LEU A 27 1.67 5.48 -8.05
N ILE A 28 0.53 5.73 -8.71
CA ILE A 28 -0.07 4.77 -9.64
C ILE A 28 0.89 4.52 -10.81
N ALA A 29 1.48 5.57 -11.39
CA ALA A 29 2.42 5.46 -12.50
C ALA A 29 3.71 4.71 -12.13
N GLU A 30 4.18 4.86 -10.90
CA GLU A 30 5.37 4.18 -10.37
C GLU A 30 5.11 2.71 -10.03
N MET A 31 4.07 2.44 -9.23
CA MET A 31 3.87 1.13 -8.62
C MET A 31 3.17 0.14 -9.54
N LEU A 32 2.23 0.61 -10.36
CA LEU A 32 1.39 -0.27 -11.19
C LEU A 32 2.22 -1.08 -12.22
N PRO A 33 3.24 -0.51 -12.90
CA PRO A 33 4.14 -1.29 -13.76
C PRO A 33 4.91 -2.37 -12.99
N ALA A 34 5.40 -2.06 -11.78
CA ALA A 34 6.13 -3.02 -10.95
C ALA A 34 5.23 -4.19 -10.53
N LEU A 35 3.99 -3.92 -10.12
CA LEU A 35 3.01 -4.95 -9.80
C LEU A 35 2.66 -5.82 -11.01
N ARG A 36 2.47 -5.21 -12.19
CA ARG A 36 2.24 -5.96 -13.44
C ARG A 36 3.41 -6.87 -13.79
N TYR A 37 4.65 -6.40 -13.59
CA TYR A 37 5.82 -7.22 -13.84
C TYR A 37 5.91 -8.40 -12.87
N ALA A 38 5.54 -8.20 -11.60
CA ALA A 38 5.62 -9.23 -10.56
C ALA A 38 4.58 -10.35 -10.74
N ILE A 39 3.38 -10.04 -11.25
CA ILE A 39 2.31 -11.01 -11.48
C ILE A 39 2.64 -11.93 -12.67
N GLU A 40 2.31 -13.21 -12.56
CA GLU A 40 2.44 -14.17 -13.66
C GLU A 40 1.55 -13.73 -14.84
N PRO A 41 2.09 -13.61 -16.07
CA PRO A 41 1.34 -13.09 -17.21
C PRO A 41 0.06 -13.85 -17.55
N SER A 42 -0.01 -15.14 -17.22
CA SER A 42 -1.21 -15.96 -17.42
C SER A 42 -2.43 -15.43 -16.64
N TYR A 43 -2.23 -14.88 -15.44
CA TYR A 43 -3.31 -14.29 -14.64
C TYR A 43 -3.71 -12.90 -15.11
N LEU A 44 -2.81 -12.15 -15.77
CA LEU A 44 -3.11 -10.81 -16.29
C LEU A 44 -4.00 -10.84 -17.54
N ASN A 45 -3.94 -11.94 -18.29
CA ASN A 45 -4.69 -12.19 -19.52
C ASN A 45 -5.88 -13.14 -19.30
N THR A 46 -6.32 -13.32 -18.06
CA THR A 46 -7.49 -14.14 -17.73
C THR A 46 -8.78 -13.59 -18.35
N SER A 47 -9.70 -14.47 -18.74
CA SER A 47 -11.08 -14.12 -19.09
C SER A 47 -12.03 -14.11 -17.89
N ASP A 48 -11.54 -14.52 -16.71
CA ASP A 48 -12.31 -14.52 -15.47
C ASP A 48 -12.39 -13.09 -14.88
N PRO A 49 -13.59 -12.46 -14.85
CA PRO A 49 -13.76 -11.11 -14.35
C PRO A 49 -13.53 -11.01 -12.82
N ASP A 50 -13.83 -12.07 -12.06
CA ASP A 50 -13.70 -12.06 -10.60
C ASP A 50 -12.24 -12.16 -10.17
N LEU A 51 -11.44 -12.93 -10.92
CA LEU A 51 -9.99 -12.95 -10.76
C LEU A 51 -9.40 -11.57 -11.08
N LEU A 52 -9.78 -10.95 -12.20
CA LEU A 52 -9.28 -9.62 -12.54
C LEU A 52 -9.68 -8.57 -11.51
N ALA A 53 -10.90 -8.63 -10.98
CA ALA A 53 -11.37 -7.76 -9.89
C ALA A 53 -10.53 -7.96 -8.61
N THR A 54 -10.18 -9.21 -8.29
CA THR A 54 -9.31 -9.55 -7.15
C THR A 54 -7.91 -8.96 -7.30
N LEU A 55 -7.32 -9.06 -8.50
CA LEU A 55 -6.01 -8.48 -8.81
C LEU A 55 -6.04 -6.95 -8.73
N ASN A 56 -7.07 -6.32 -9.30
CA ASN A 56 -7.25 -4.86 -9.24
C ASN A 56 -7.43 -4.38 -7.80
N LEU A 57 -8.19 -5.11 -6.97
CA LEU A 57 -8.35 -4.81 -5.55
C LEU A 57 -7.03 -4.90 -4.79
N GLY A 58 -6.23 -5.94 -5.06
CA GLY A 58 -4.91 -6.09 -4.43
C GLY A 58 -3.96 -4.96 -4.81
N ALA A 59 -3.93 -4.59 -6.09
CA ALA A 59 -3.13 -3.46 -6.55
C ALA A 59 -3.59 -2.13 -5.95
N LEU A 60 -4.91 -1.91 -5.86
CA LEU A 60 -5.49 -0.74 -5.18
C LEU A 60 -5.07 -0.69 -3.70
N GLU A 61 -5.11 -1.81 -2.99
CA GLU A 61 -4.73 -1.90 -1.57
C GLU A 61 -3.24 -1.58 -1.36
N VAL A 62 -2.36 -2.05 -2.25
CA VAL A 62 -0.93 -1.72 -2.22
C VAL A 62 -0.70 -0.22 -2.45
N VAL A 63 -1.29 0.36 -3.50
CA VAL A 63 -1.12 1.78 -3.84
C VAL A 63 -1.72 2.68 -2.77
N ALA A 64 -2.93 2.37 -2.29
CA ALA A 64 -3.58 3.11 -1.23
C ALA A 64 -2.80 3.01 0.09
N GLY A 65 -2.23 1.84 0.40
CA GLY A 65 -1.37 1.66 1.56
C GLY A 65 -0.11 2.54 1.51
N GLU A 66 0.54 2.65 0.34
CA GLU A 66 1.70 3.53 0.19
C GLU A 66 1.31 5.01 0.28
N MET A 67 0.22 5.43 -0.36
CA MET A 67 -0.30 6.80 -0.19
C MET A 67 -0.64 7.09 1.27
N GLY A 68 -1.25 6.14 1.99
CA GLY A 68 -1.49 6.26 3.43
C GLY A 68 -0.21 6.42 4.24
N ALA A 69 0.87 5.71 3.86
CA ALA A 69 2.18 5.90 4.46
C ALA A 69 2.78 7.28 4.13
N THR A 70 2.59 7.80 2.92
CA THR A 70 3.06 9.15 2.57
C THR A 70 2.30 10.24 3.33
N LEU A 71 0.97 10.17 3.36
CA LEU A 71 0.15 11.08 4.18
C LEU A 71 0.57 11.02 5.66
N TYR A 72 0.91 9.83 6.16
CA TYR A 72 1.40 9.69 7.51
C TYR A 72 2.77 10.39 7.73
N ARG A 73 3.69 10.30 6.75
CA ARG A 73 4.98 11.02 6.80
C ARG A 73 4.76 12.54 6.76
N GLU A 74 3.78 13.01 5.99
CA GLU A 74 3.44 14.42 5.82
C GLU A 74 2.71 15.02 7.03
N LEU A 75 1.73 14.32 7.60
CA LEU A 75 0.94 14.75 8.77
C LEU A 75 1.74 14.84 10.07
N GLY A 76 3.04 14.56 9.99
CA GLY A 76 3.97 14.71 11.09
C GLY A 76 4.12 13.40 11.83
N ALA A 77 5.24 12.74 11.56
CA ALA A 77 5.79 11.72 12.43
C ALA A 77 6.05 12.18 13.89
N TRP A 78 5.61 13.37 14.35
CA TRP A 78 6.21 14.03 15.52
C TRP A 78 5.39 15.00 16.38
N THR A 79 4.07 15.20 16.23
CA THR A 79 3.37 16.10 17.17
C THR A 79 2.97 15.40 18.48
N GLY A 80 3.99 14.93 19.19
CA GLY A 80 3.95 14.91 20.64
C GLY A 80 4.26 16.31 21.15
N PHE A 81 3.67 16.69 22.27
CA PHE A 81 3.98 17.98 22.89
C PHE A 81 4.31 17.79 24.36
N ARG A 82 5.19 18.66 24.87
CA ARG A 82 5.55 18.72 26.27
C ARG A 82 5.14 20.07 26.84
N ILE A 83 4.30 20.05 27.87
CA ILE A 83 3.94 21.24 28.65
C ILE A 83 4.30 20.94 30.10
N GLY A 84 5.42 21.49 30.57
CA GLY A 84 5.97 21.22 31.90
C GLY A 84 6.29 19.74 32.10
N TRP A 85 5.55 19.09 33.00
CA TRP A 85 5.67 17.67 33.33
C TRP A 85 4.77 16.76 32.49
N LEU A 86 3.83 17.31 31.71
CA LEU A 86 2.99 16.53 30.81
C LEU A 86 3.71 16.33 29.48
N GLN A 87 3.96 15.08 29.11
CA GLN A 87 4.46 14.69 27.80
C GLN A 87 3.42 13.81 27.12
N VAL A 88 2.90 14.27 25.98
CA VAL A 88 2.12 13.45 25.06
C VAL A 88 3.08 12.98 23.99
N GLN A 89 3.30 11.67 23.89
CA GLN A 89 4.06 11.09 22.80
C GLN A 89 3.15 10.94 21.57
N PRO A 90 3.70 11.01 20.35
CA PRO A 90 2.94 10.63 19.17
C PRO A 90 2.35 9.21 19.37
N PRO A 91 1.20 8.90 18.77
CA PRO A 91 0.69 7.53 18.81
C PRO A 91 1.77 6.58 18.29
N ALA A 92 2.19 5.62 19.12
CA ALA A 92 3.13 4.60 18.70
C ALA A 92 2.44 3.72 17.64
N LEU A 93 2.68 4.02 16.36
CA LEU A 93 2.24 3.15 15.30
C LEU A 93 3.14 1.92 15.29
N ARG A 94 2.51 0.75 15.28
CA ARG A 94 3.22 -0.53 15.18
C ARG A 94 4.02 -0.67 13.89
N GLU A 95 3.57 -0.03 12.80
CA GLU A 95 4.20 -0.16 11.47
C GLU A 95 4.08 1.15 10.67
N PRO A 96 5.06 2.08 10.77
CA PRO A 96 5.04 3.34 10.04
C PRO A 96 5.07 3.19 8.51
N ALA A 97 5.57 2.07 7.99
CA ALA A 97 5.59 1.81 6.57
C ALA A 97 4.22 1.39 6.02
N ASP A 98 3.30 0.93 6.86
CA ASP A 98 1.95 0.52 6.49
C ASP A 98 0.95 0.86 7.62
N PRO A 99 0.68 2.16 7.86
CA PRO A 99 -0.12 2.61 9.00
C PRO A 99 -1.57 2.11 8.96
N THR A 100 -2.03 1.67 7.79
CA THR A 100 -3.41 1.20 7.56
C THR A 100 -3.52 -0.32 7.47
N GLY A 101 -2.41 -1.04 7.32
CA GLY A 101 -2.38 -2.47 6.99
C GLY A 101 -2.80 -2.79 5.55
N LEU A 102 -3.17 -1.78 4.74
CA LEU A 102 -3.65 -1.98 3.37
C LEU A 102 -2.54 -2.51 2.47
N LYS A 103 -1.30 -2.08 2.68
CA LYS A 103 -0.19 -2.54 1.85
C LYS A 103 0.06 -4.04 2.07
N ALA A 104 0.10 -4.47 3.32
CA ALA A 104 0.22 -5.88 3.68
C ALA A 104 -0.97 -6.71 3.17
N GLN A 105 -2.20 -6.19 3.31
CA GLN A 105 -3.40 -6.84 2.78
C GLN A 105 -3.34 -7.03 1.26
N GLY A 106 -2.96 -5.97 0.53
CA GLY A 106 -2.84 -6.01 -0.92
C GLY A 106 -1.78 -7.01 -1.38
N TYR A 107 -0.61 -7.03 -0.74
CA TYR A 107 0.42 -8.02 -1.03
C TYR A 107 -0.02 -9.45 -0.70
N ALA A 108 -0.70 -9.67 0.44
CA ALA A 108 -1.23 -10.98 0.79
C ALA A 108 -2.24 -11.48 -0.26
N ARG A 109 -3.08 -10.58 -0.79
CA ARG A 109 -4.03 -10.89 -1.86
C ARG A 109 -3.35 -11.21 -3.19
N LEU A 110 -2.28 -10.50 -3.53
CA LEU A 110 -1.55 -10.69 -4.79
C LEU A 110 -0.61 -11.90 -4.74
N LYS A 111 -0.10 -12.27 -3.57
CA LYS A 111 0.92 -13.31 -3.35
C LYS A 111 0.70 -14.61 -4.16
N PRO A 112 -0.52 -15.17 -4.24
CA PRO A 112 -0.75 -16.42 -4.99
C PRO A 112 -0.49 -16.30 -6.50
N PHE A 113 -0.53 -15.09 -7.06
CA PHE A 113 -0.46 -14.82 -8.49
C PHE A 113 0.90 -14.26 -8.94
N VAL A 114 1.83 -14.05 -8.00
CA VAL A 114 3.16 -13.52 -8.27
C VAL A 114 4.07 -14.61 -8.82
N LYS A 115 4.92 -14.26 -9.80
CA LYS A 115 5.98 -15.14 -10.34
C LYS A 115 6.82 -15.72 -9.20
N ARG A 116 7.24 -16.97 -9.33
CA ARG A 116 8.08 -17.64 -8.31
C ARG A 116 9.34 -16.83 -7.95
N GLU A 117 9.98 -16.21 -8.94
CA GLU A 117 11.17 -15.37 -8.77
C GLU A 117 10.86 -14.07 -8.03
N ALA A 118 9.73 -13.44 -8.32
CA ALA A 118 9.30 -12.22 -7.66
C ALA A 118 8.85 -12.48 -6.22
N GLN A 119 8.32 -13.67 -5.91
CA GLN A 119 7.98 -14.07 -4.52
C GLN A 119 9.21 -14.00 -3.60
N LEU A 120 10.41 -14.31 -4.09
CA LEU A 120 11.66 -14.23 -3.30
C LEU A 120 11.99 -12.79 -2.87
N LEU A 121 11.63 -11.79 -3.68
CA LEU A 121 11.77 -10.38 -3.33
C LEU A 121 10.75 -9.94 -2.26
N PHE A 122 9.57 -10.58 -2.22
CA PHE A 122 8.54 -10.32 -1.21
C PHE A 122 8.84 -10.98 0.14
N VAL A 123 9.50 -12.14 0.15
CA VAL A 123 9.83 -12.87 1.40
C VAL A 123 10.95 -12.20 2.19
N TYR A 124 11.86 -11.45 1.55
CA TYR A 124 13.00 -10.82 2.24
C TYR A 124 12.62 -9.70 3.24
N ARG A 125 11.34 -9.27 3.31
CA ARG A 125 10.90 -8.16 4.18
C ARG A 125 10.34 -8.53 5.55
N VAL A 126 10.24 -9.81 5.90
CA VAL A 126 9.94 -10.20 7.28
C VAL A 126 11.19 -10.83 7.87
N ARG A 127 12.18 -9.99 8.18
CA ARG A 127 13.12 -10.38 9.24
C ARG A 127 12.30 -10.25 10.51
N GLU A 128 11.92 -11.38 11.11
CA GLU A 128 11.50 -11.42 12.50
C GLU A 128 12.67 -10.83 13.30
N GLU A 129 12.65 -9.53 13.54
CA GLU A 129 13.40 -8.97 14.66
C GLU A 129 12.72 -9.52 15.90
N GLU A 130 13.36 -10.54 16.46
CA GLU A 130 13.06 -11.15 17.74
C GLU A 130 12.66 -10.05 18.74
N SER A 131 11.43 -10.17 19.23
CA SER A 131 10.96 -9.34 20.33
C SER A 131 11.87 -9.56 21.55
N PRO A 132 12.40 -8.50 22.19
CA PRO A 132 12.94 -8.63 23.54
C PRO A 132 11.84 -8.89 24.56
#